data_AF-W4LKZ8-F1
#
_entry.id   AF-W4LKZ8-F1
#
_cell.length_a   1.000
_cell.length_b   1.000
_cell.length_c   1.000
_cell.angle_alpha   90.00
_cell.angle_beta   90.00
_cell.angle_gamma   90.00
#
_symmetry.space_group_name_H-M   'P 1'
#
loop_
_entity.id
_entity.type
_entity.pdbx_description
1 polymer ?
#
loop_
_entity_poly.entity_id
_entity_poly.type
_entity_poly.pdbx_seq_one_letter_code
_entity_poly.pdbx_strand_id
1 'polypeptide(L)'
;MIEQNDEVSRFHHLGHIAFGQDGYLYIGFGDPNGSTAQDLSNWHGSILRIDVDRGEPYTIPPDNPFVGMANIREEIFAYGLRNPWRFSIDRETGELWAGDVGWNSWEEIDLVVSGGNYGWKIMEGNHCVEAGCDPSGLIPPVIEYSHDIGRIVIGGFVYRGQAIPELTGSYVFGDGTSRDIWRIVDDADGSPQRQNIARVRESAPHTFAQDLAGELYFTSARSAPQGLQKIIPAAASTSGASAFPTTLSQTGCVDPADPQAAAEGTVPYGVNSALWSDGATVRRWMAIPDDTQLVAQPDGDMTFPIGTVLVENFSFDSMPVETRLLIRHDDGGWAGYSYEWLDDGSDAVLLEDGKIKELANGQTWIFPSRTQCLACHTQVAGYALGLELAQLNGAFTYPSTGRTANQLVTLSHIGYLHDPQERLPEQLPALAAVGDDSRPVEDRVRSYWHANCSGCHRPEGPTPALIDFRFFVDIEAIQVCHVAPQLGDLGIEDAELIAPGAPERSIVYQRMNRRGPRQMPPLATSLVDTTAVDVLEQWILSEDICADTAPADKVD
;
A
#
# COMPACT_ATOMS: atom_id res chain seq x y z
N MET A 1 -24.56 23.31 33.16
CA MET A 1 -23.71 22.11 33.05
C MET A 1 -24.03 21.50 31.71
N ILE A 2 -23.02 21.26 30.87
CA ILE A 2 -23.17 20.53 29.60
C ILE A 2 -23.07 19.05 29.96
N GLU A 3 -24.15 18.30 29.77
CA GLU A 3 -24.24 16.89 30.12
C GLU A 3 -24.84 16.11 28.94
N GLN A 4 -24.12 15.08 28.49
CA GLN A 4 -24.60 14.11 27.52
C GLN A 4 -24.88 12.82 28.29
N ASN A 5 -26.15 12.43 28.37
CA ASN A 5 -26.59 11.29 29.15
C ASN A 5 -26.45 9.99 28.33
N ASP A 6 -25.74 9.00 28.89
CA ASP A 6 -25.55 7.65 28.32
C ASP A 6 -26.86 6.88 28.08
N GLU A 7 -27.99 7.33 28.62
CA GLU A 7 -29.31 6.74 28.37
C GLU A 7 -29.81 6.96 26.92
N VAL A 8 -29.20 7.87 26.14
CA VAL A 8 -29.60 8.19 24.76
C VAL A 8 -28.96 7.23 23.73
N SER A 9 -27.71 6.84 23.92
CA SER A 9 -26.98 5.88 23.06
C SER A 9 -25.77 5.33 23.81
N ARG A 10 -25.06 4.32 23.28
CA ARG A 10 -23.69 3.94 23.75
C ARG A 10 -22.60 4.36 22.77
N PHE A 11 -22.97 5.05 21.70
CA PHE A 11 -22.12 5.39 20.57
C PHE A 11 -22.19 6.90 20.29
N HIS A 12 -21.12 7.45 19.71
CA HIS A 12 -20.99 8.86 19.28
C HIS A 12 -21.13 9.92 20.40
N HIS A 13 -20.70 9.58 21.63
CA HIS A 13 -20.62 10.51 22.77
C HIS A 13 -19.37 11.39 22.79
N LEU A 14 -18.76 11.62 21.63
CA LEU A 14 -17.45 12.25 21.54
C LEU A 14 -17.41 13.59 22.30
N GLY A 15 -16.20 13.95 22.75
CA GLY A 15 -15.94 15.09 23.62
C GLY A 15 -14.53 15.64 23.46
N HIS A 16 -14.03 15.73 22.23
CA HIS A 16 -12.77 16.44 22.00
C HIS A 16 -12.97 17.92 22.35
N ILE A 17 -11.95 18.51 22.97
CA ILE A 17 -11.95 19.91 23.37
C ILE A 17 -10.66 20.58 22.92
N ALA A 18 -10.77 21.84 22.48
CA ALA A 18 -9.63 22.68 22.18
C ALA A 18 -9.98 24.15 22.48
N PHE A 19 -8.98 24.94 22.86
CA PHE A 19 -9.14 26.39 22.93
C PHE A 19 -8.82 27.01 21.57
N GLY A 20 -9.68 27.91 21.11
CA GLY A 20 -9.41 28.73 19.93
C GLY A 20 -8.43 29.85 20.22
N GLN A 21 -7.92 30.47 19.16
CA GLN A 21 -7.07 31.67 19.28
C GLN A 21 -7.83 32.87 19.86
N ASP A 22 -9.16 32.81 19.81
CA ASP A 22 -10.09 33.78 20.42
C ASP A 22 -10.24 33.61 21.94
N GLY A 23 -9.65 32.57 22.52
CA GLY A 23 -9.70 32.28 23.96
C GLY A 23 -10.93 31.48 24.39
N TYR A 24 -11.82 31.11 23.48
CA TYR A 24 -13.01 30.33 23.82
C TYR A 24 -12.75 28.83 23.75
N LEU A 25 -13.53 28.06 24.50
CA LEU A 25 -13.46 26.60 24.51
C LEU A 25 -14.40 26.03 23.44
N TYR A 26 -13.84 25.21 22.57
CA TYR A 26 -14.58 24.44 21.57
C TYR A 26 -14.79 22.99 22.05
N ILE A 27 -15.96 22.43 21.78
CA ILE A 27 -16.35 21.09 22.25
C ILE A 27 -17.08 20.35 21.12
N GLY A 28 -16.56 19.20 20.69
CA GLY A 28 -17.18 18.39 19.64
C GLY A 28 -18.14 17.35 20.22
N PHE A 29 -19.32 17.22 19.61
CA PHE A 29 -20.37 16.26 19.96
C PHE A 29 -20.78 15.48 18.72
N GLY A 30 -20.81 14.14 18.83
CA GLY A 30 -21.38 13.28 17.79
C GLY A 30 -22.90 13.28 17.80
N ASP A 31 -23.48 12.62 16.80
CA ASP A 31 -24.92 12.36 16.67
C ASP A 31 -25.24 10.97 17.22
N PRO A 32 -25.62 10.85 18.51
CA PRO A 32 -25.85 9.56 19.17
C PRO A 32 -27.01 8.77 18.56
N ASN A 33 -27.95 9.47 17.93
CA ASN A 33 -29.12 8.86 17.27
C ASN A 33 -28.90 8.65 15.77
N GLY A 34 -27.83 9.22 15.20
CA GLY A 34 -27.51 9.15 13.78
C GLY A 34 -28.55 9.81 12.86
N SER A 35 -29.44 10.66 13.38
CA SER A 35 -30.42 11.40 12.58
C SER A 35 -30.82 12.75 13.19
N THR A 36 -30.07 13.26 14.18
CA THR A 36 -30.43 14.47 14.93
C THR A 36 -29.46 15.63 14.76
N ALA A 37 -28.43 15.48 13.93
CA ALA A 37 -27.43 16.53 13.68
C ALA A 37 -27.97 17.81 12.99
N GLN A 38 -29.18 17.77 12.42
CA GLN A 38 -29.87 18.94 11.85
C GLN A 38 -30.82 19.63 12.85
N ASP A 39 -31.07 19.02 14.01
CA ASP A 39 -31.93 19.60 15.06
C ASP A 39 -31.12 20.48 16.01
N LEU A 40 -31.15 21.78 15.73
CA LEU A 40 -30.42 22.81 16.48
C LEU A 40 -30.97 23.07 17.90
N SER A 41 -32.07 22.41 18.31
CA SER A 41 -32.57 22.50 19.68
C SER A 41 -31.78 21.63 20.68
N ASN A 42 -30.87 20.80 20.18
CA ASN A 42 -29.93 19.96 20.93
C ASN A 42 -28.48 20.18 20.45
N TRP A 43 -27.50 19.42 20.98
CA TRP A 43 -26.07 19.56 20.64
C TRP A 43 -25.52 18.41 19.79
N HIS A 44 -26.37 17.53 19.27
CA HIS A 44 -25.94 16.36 18.52
C HIS A 44 -25.31 16.77 17.19
N GLY A 45 -24.22 16.11 16.83
CA GLY A 45 -23.56 16.34 15.54
C GLY A 45 -23.06 17.77 15.38
N SER A 46 -22.50 18.36 16.45
CA SER A 46 -22.15 19.77 16.49
C SER A 46 -20.77 20.00 17.10
N ILE A 47 -20.18 21.16 16.77
CA ILE A 47 -19.08 21.73 17.53
C ILE A 47 -19.64 22.96 18.25
N LEU A 48 -19.48 22.99 19.56
CA LEU A 48 -19.87 24.11 20.42
C LEU A 48 -18.70 25.08 20.62
N ARG A 49 -19.00 26.33 20.99
CA ARG A 49 -18.03 27.37 21.39
C ARG A 49 -18.56 28.15 22.58
N ILE A 50 -17.86 28.13 23.71
CA ILE A 50 -18.28 28.75 24.98
C ILE A 50 -17.16 29.58 25.63
N ASP A 51 -17.53 30.58 26.41
CA ASP A 51 -16.61 31.38 27.23
C ASP A 51 -16.58 30.85 28.67
N VAL A 52 -15.50 30.17 29.02
CA VAL A 52 -15.28 29.59 30.36
C VAL A 52 -14.58 30.54 31.32
N ASP A 53 -14.09 31.69 30.86
CA ASP A 53 -13.46 32.70 31.71
C ASP A 53 -14.51 33.59 32.42
N ARG A 54 -15.78 33.48 32.01
CA ARG A 54 -16.88 34.30 32.50
C ARG A 54 -18.12 33.47 32.79
N GLY A 55 -18.88 33.93 33.78
CA GLY A 55 -20.12 33.28 34.21
C GLY A 55 -19.87 32.03 35.03
N GLU A 56 -20.96 31.41 35.47
CA GLU A 56 -20.95 30.19 36.26
C GLU A 56 -22.02 29.25 35.69
N PRO A 57 -21.67 28.16 34.98
CA PRO A 57 -20.32 27.65 34.71
C PRO A 57 -19.61 28.24 33.47
N TYR A 58 -20.32 28.98 32.59
CA TYR A 58 -19.77 29.61 31.39
C TYR A 58 -20.73 30.72 30.89
N THR A 59 -20.31 31.49 29.89
CA THR A 59 -21.17 32.38 29.08
C THR A 59 -21.10 32.03 27.60
N ILE A 60 -22.04 32.56 26.81
CA ILE A 60 -22.05 32.40 25.35
C ILE A 60 -21.26 33.56 24.73
N PRO A 61 -20.26 33.29 23.87
CA PRO A 61 -19.60 34.31 23.07
C PRO A 61 -20.63 35.14 22.29
N PRO A 62 -20.61 36.47 22.38
CA PRO A 62 -21.64 37.31 21.76
C PRO A 62 -21.66 37.25 20.23
N ASP A 63 -20.58 36.75 19.62
CA ASP A 63 -20.39 36.54 18.18
C ASP A 63 -20.68 35.09 17.73
N ASN A 64 -21.21 34.23 18.60
CA ASN A 64 -21.71 32.92 18.17
C ASN A 64 -22.86 33.07 17.16
N PRO A 65 -22.96 32.15 16.18
CA PRO A 65 -23.83 32.32 15.01
C PRO A 65 -25.32 32.31 15.32
N PHE A 66 -25.74 31.75 16.46
CA PHE A 66 -27.15 31.54 16.80
C PHE A 66 -27.62 32.28 18.06
N VAL A 67 -26.84 33.25 18.56
CA VAL A 67 -27.20 34.03 19.75
C VAL A 67 -28.54 34.74 19.56
N GLY A 68 -29.45 34.61 20.54
CA GLY A 68 -30.76 35.24 20.56
C GLY A 68 -31.79 34.59 19.62
N MET A 69 -31.46 33.48 18.95
CA MET A 69 -32.40 32.78 18.08
C MET A 69 -33.29 31.82 18.87
N ALA A 70 -34.60 31.90 18.65
CA ALA A 70 -35.56 31.06 19.36
C ALA A 70 -35.42 29.57 18.97
N ASN A 71 -35.47 28.69 19.97
CA ASN A 71 -35.39 27.22 19.83
C ASN A 71 -34.07 26.68 19.25
N ILE A 72 -32.99 27.47 19.28
CA ILE A 72 -31.64 27.03 18.91
C ILE A 72 -30.74 27.12 20.13
N ARG A 73 -29.83 26.16 20.28
CA ARG A 73 -28.76 26.20 21.29
C ARG A 73 -27.70 27.21 20.89
N GLU A 74 -27.57 28.27 21.68
CA GLU A 74 -26.64 29.37 21.41
C GLU A 74 -25.17 28.95 21.53
N GLU A 75 -24.89 27.80 22.15
CA GLU A 75 -23.55 27.20 22.21
C GLU A 75 -23.04 26.72 20.84
N ILE A 76 -23.93 26.42 19.89
CA ILE A 76 -23.54 25.80 18.61
C ILE A 76 -22.69 26.79 17.78
N PHE A 77 -21.50 26.34 17.41
CA PHE A 77 -20.63 27.03 16.46
C PHE A 77 -20.81 26.47 15.04
N ALA A 78 -20.91 25.15 14.90
CA ALA A 78 -21.18 24.46 13.64
C ALA A 78 -21.99 23.18 13.90
N TYR A 79 -22.71 22.69 12.89
CA TYR A 79 -23.63 21.56 13.02
C TYR A 79 -23.68 20.72 11.74
N GLY A 80 -24.48 19.64 11.75
CA GLY A 80 -24.59 18.73 10.62
C GLY A 80 -23.38 17.82 10.47
N LEU A 81 -22.64 17.56 11.55
CA LEU A 81 -21.58 16.56 11.60
C LEU A 81 -22.16 15.23 12.11
N ARG A 82 -21.57 14.10 11.77
CA ARG A 82 -22.01 12.78 12.28
C ARG A 82 -21.33 12.43 13.59
N ASN A 83 -20.01 12.40 13.59
CA ASN A 83 -19.16 11.90 14.65
C ASN A 83 -17.76 12.56 14.52
N PRO A 84 -17.62 13.87 14.83
CA PRO A 84 -16.37 14.61 14.73
C PRO A 84 -15.34 14.09 15.75
N TRP A 85 -14.64 13.01 15.39
CA TRP A 85 -13.80 12.17 16.25
C TRP A 85 -12.73 12.98 16.98
N ARG A 86 -12.04 13.81 16.21
CA ARG A 86 -11.03 14.77 16.65
C ARG A 86 -11.12 15.98 15.75
N PHE A 87 -10.81 17.12 16.33
CA PHE A 87 -10.57 18.35 15.58
C PHE A 87 -9.33 19.04 16.13
N SER A 88 -8.77 19.96 15.38
CA SER A 88 -7.69 20.83 15.81
C SER A 88 -7.93 22.25 15.31
N ILE A 89 -7.36 23.22 16.01
CA ILE A 89 -7.37 24.62 15.59
C ILE A 89 -5.94 24.97 15.23
N ASP A 90 -5.73 25.41 14.00
CA ASP A 90 -4.40 25.83 13.56
C ASP A 90 -3.94 27.05 14.37
N ARG A 91 -2.73 26.95 14.92
CA ARG A 91 -2.16 27.96 15.81
C ARG A 91 -1.75 29.24 15.08
N GLU A 92 -1.66 29.19 13.75
CA GLU A 92 -1.29 30.35 12.93
C GLU A 92 -2.52 31.00 12.29
N THR A 93 -3.38 30.23 11.61
CA THR A 93 -4.54 30.79 10.88
C THR A 93 -5.82 30.87 11.72
N GLY A 94 -5.95 30.02 12.73
CA GLY A 94 -7.17 29.89 13.54
C GLY A 94 -8.23 29.00 12.90
N GLU A 95 -7.91 28.36 11.78
CA GLU A 95 -8.79 27.43 11.08
C GLU A 95 -9.05 26.18 11.93
N LEU A 96 -10.32 25.79 12.04
CA LEU A 96 -10.74 24.59 12.74
C LEU A 96 -10.89 23.45 11.73
N TRP A 97 -10.08 22.42 11.88
CA TRP A 97 -10.12 21.22 11.03
C TRP A 97 -10.68 20.04 11.82
N ALA A 98 -11.65 19.31 11.25
CA ALA A 98 -12.28 18.16 11.90
C ALA A 98 -12.13 16.90 11.04
N GLY A 99 -11.90 15.76 11.68
CA GLY A 99 -12.18 14.46 11.06
C GLY A 99 -13.54 13.97 11.52
N ASP A 100 -14.47 13.81 10.59
CA ASP A 100 -15.82 13.36 10.85
C ASP A 100 -16.02 11.92 10.35
N VAL A 101 -16.30 11.01 11.29
CA VAL A 101 -16.42 9.59 10.98
C VAL A 101 -17.81 9.33 10.41
N GLY A 102 -17.84 8.83 9.18
CA GLY A 102 -19.06 8.53 8.45
C GLY A 102 -19.79 7.29 8.95
N TRP A 103 -20.84 6.92 8.22
CA TRP A 103 -21.73 5.85 8.64
C TRP A 103 -21.38 4.51 8.04
N ASN A 104 -21.51 4.38 6.73
CA ASN A 104 -21.44 3.12 6.02
C ASN A 104 -20.42 3.14 4.88
N SER A 105 -20.14 4.31 4.31
CA SER A 105 -19.49 4.38 3.01
C SER A 105 -18.33 5.36 2.96
N TRP A 106 -18.42 6.52 3.62
CA TRP A 106 -17.47 7.62 3.39
C TRP A 106 -16.96 8.25 4.67
N GLU A 107 -15.65 8.45 4.74
CA GLU A 107 -14.97 9.22 5.80
C GLU A 107 -14.60 10.60 5.28
N GLU A 108 -14.64 11.63 6.14
CA GLU A 108 -14.46 13.02 5.71
C GLU A 108 -13.56 13.89 6.61
N ILE A 109 -12.90 14.87 5.98
CA ILE A 109 -12.16 15.95 6.65
C ILE A 109 -12.82 17.28 6.31
N ASP A 110 -13.20 18.04 7.33
CA ASP A 110 -13.89 19.32 7.19
C ASP A 110 -13.04 20.49 7.66
N LEU A 111 -13.16 21.60 6.92
CA LEU A 111 -12.76 22.92 7.39
C LEU A 111 -13.98 23.61 8.01
N VAL A 112 -14.01 23.62 9.35
CA VAL A 112 -15.16 24.03 10.15
C VAL A 112 -15.22 25.55 10.28
N VAL A 113 -16.36 26.13 9.91
CA VAL A 113 -16.61 27.58 9.99
C VAL A 113 -17.83 27.92 10.85
N SER A 114 -17.88 29.15 11.36
CA SER A 114 -18.99 29.65 12.17
C SER A 114 -20.31 29.59 11.40
N GLY A 115 -21.31 28.93 11.98
CA GLY A 115 -22.64 28.71 11.40
C GLY A 115 -22.68 27.65 10.30
N GLY A 116 -21.57 26.94 10.04
CA GLY A 116 -21.49 25.93 8.99
C GLY A 116 -22.41 24.72 9.23
N ASN A 117 -23.01 24.22 8.14
CA ASN A 117 -23.80 23.00 8.09
C ASN A 117 -23.08 21.95 7.23
N TYR A 118 -22.59 20.88 7.84
CA TYR A 118 -21.82 19.82 7.17
C TYR A 118 -22.71 18.69 6.64
N GLY A 119 -24.03 18.85 6.75
CA GLY A 119 -24.98 18.11 5.94
C GLY A 119 -25.37 16.74 6.47
N TRP A 120 -24.75 16.14 7.48
CA TRP A 120 -25.25 14.90 8.06
C TRP A 120 -26.65 15.11 8.67
N LYS A 121 -27.67 14.29 8.37
CA LYS A 121 -27.71 13.07 7.53
C LYS A 121 -28.34 13.28 6.13
N ILE A 122 -28.36 14.50 5.61
CA ILE A 122 -28.68 14.76 4.20
C ILE A 122 -27.58 14.17 3.31
N MET A 123 -26.32 14.39 3.70
CA MET A 123 -25.11 13.95 3.01
C MET A 123 -24.25 13.05 3.92
N GLU A 124 -23.47 12.16 3.30
CA GLU A 124 -22.33 11.43 3.89
C GLU A 124 -21.16 11.63 2.92
N GLY A 125 -20.19 12.47 3.26
CA GLY A 125 -19.28 13.05 2.27
C GLY A 125 -20.04 13.94 1.27
N ASN A 126 -19.69 13.83 -0.02
CA ASN A 126 -20.39 14.47 -1.13
C ASN A 126 -21.52 13.60 -1.70
N HIS A 127 -21.96 12.58 -0.96
CA HIS A 127 -22.96 11.63 -1.41
C HIS A 127 -24.28 11.78 -0.66
N CYS A 128 -25.39 11.81 -1.39
CA CYS A 128 -26.70 11.77 -0.78
C CYS A 128 -26.90 10.48 0.01
N VAL A 129 -27.32 10.61 1.27
CA VAL A 129 -27.74 9.45 2.08
C VAL A 129 -29.01 8.83 1.51
N GLU A 130 -29.97 9.67 1.13
CA GLU A 130 -31.22 9.26 0.46
C GLU A 130 -31.27 9.83 -0.96
N ALA A 131 -31.73 9.03 -1.92
CA ALA A 131 -31.77 9.45 -3.32
C ALA A 131 -32.59 10.74 -3.51
N GLY A 132 -32.00 11.73 -4.19
CA GLY A 132 -32.64 13.01 -4.47
C GLY A 132 -32.55 14.05 -3.34
N CYS A 133 -31.56 13.92 -2.46
CA CYS A 133 -31.26 14.92 -1.44
C CYS A 133 -30.89 16.29 -2.06
N ASP A 134 -31.07 17.36 -1.28
CA ASP A 134 -30.73 18.73 -1.69
C ASP A 134 -29.45 19.19 -0.95
N PRO A 135 -28.31 19.32 -1.65
CA PRO A 135 -27.07 19.79 -1.04
C PRO A 135 -27.03 21.32 -0.87
N SER A 136 -28.08 22.05 -1.25
CA SER A 136 -28.10 23.52 -1.21
C SER A 136 -27.90 24.05 0.22
N GLY A 137 -26.86 24.86 0.41
CA GLY A 137 -26.53 25.47 1.70
C GLY A 137 -25.72 24.56 2.64
N LEU A 138 -25.31 23.38 2.18
CA LEU A 138 -24.38 22.50 2.89
C LEU A 138 -22.94 22.83 2.48
N ILE A 139 -22.00 22.65 3.41
CA ILE A 139 -20.57 22.81 3.16
C ILE A 139 -20.00 21.42 2.88
N PRO A 140 -19.40 21.19 1.69
CA PRO A 140 -18.79 19.91 1.38
C PRO A 140 -17.48 19.72 2.16
N PRO A 141 -17.07 18.47 2.41
CA PRO A 141 -15.78 18.20 3.02
C PRO A 141 -14.63 18.64 2.11
N VAL A 142 -13.48 18.94 2.71
CA VAL A 142 -12.24 19.23 1.98
C VAL A 142 -11.73 17.95 1.33
N ILE A 143 -11.81 16.81 2.03
CA ILE A 143 -11.42 15.49 1.52
C ILE A 143 -12.44 14.46 1.97
N GLU A 144 -12.79 13.54 1.07
CA GLU A 144 -13.54 12.32 1.41
C GLU A 144 -12.82 11.05 0.92
N TYR A 145 -13.16 9.89 1.47
CA TYR A 145 -12.75 8.57 0.98
C TYR A 145 -13.71 7.47 1.35
N SER A 146 -13.72 6.43 0.52
CA SER A 146 -14.54 5.26 0.80
C SER A 146 -13.96 4.37 1.91
N HIS A 147 -14.85 3.57 2.50
CA HIS A 147 -14.54 2.52 3.47
C HIS A 147 -13.66 1.36 2.96
N ASP A 148 -13.28 1.38 1.68
CA ASP A 148 -12.24 0.52 1.10
C ASP A 148 -10.82 1.02 1.45
N ILE A 149 -10.67 2.31 1.76
CA ILE A 149 -9.41 2.96 2.09
C ILE A 149 -9.22 3.06 3.62
N GLY A 150 -10.25 3.47 4.35
CA GLY A 150 -10.25 3.61 5.81
C GLY A 150 -11.69 3.85 6.31
N ARG A 151 -11.94 3.62 7.60
CA ARG A 151 -13.30 3.51 8.18
C ARG A 151 -13.49 4.27 9.50
N ILE A 152 -12.45 4.96 9.96
CA ILE A 152 -12.44 5.72 11.21
C ILE A 152 -11.46 6.87 11.02
N VAL A 153 -11.84 7.93 10.31
CA VAL A 153 -10.98 9.11 10.22
C VAL A 153 -10.77 9.68 11.62
N ILE A 154 -9.51 9.75 12.05
CA ILE A 154 -9.19 10.20 13.42
C ILE A 154 -8.73 11.67 13.46
N GLY A 155 -8.86 12.39 12.35
CA GLY A 155 -8.39 13.77 12.22
C GLY A 155 -6.88 13.91 12.32
N GLY A 156 -6.43 15.14 12.60
CA GLY A 156 -5.04 15.53 12.43
C GLY A 156 -4.74 16.95 12.91
N PHE A 157 -3.62 17.49 12.44
CA PHE A 157 -3.15 18.85 12.73
C PHE A 157 -2.55 19.49 11.48
N VAL A 158 -2.68 20.81 11.35
CA VAL A 158 -1.83 21.57 10.45
C VAL A 158 -0.40 21.54 10.97
N TYR A 159 0.54 21.09 10.15
CA TYR A 159 1.93 20.98 10.55
C TYR A 159 2.59 22.37 10.57
N ARG A 160 3.06 22.78 11.76
CA ARG A 160 3.74 24.06 12.01
C ARG A 160 5.16 23.89 12.57
N GLY A 161 5.66 22.65 12.54
CA GLY A 161 7.01 22.31 12.97
C GLY A 161 8.07 22.79 11.98
N GLN A 162 9.33 22.68 12.36
CA GLN A 162 10.47 23.06 11.51
C GLN A 162 11.28 21.85 11.05
N ALA A 163 11.08 20.66 11.66
CA ALA A 163 11.87 19.49 11.29
C ALA A 163 11.59 18.99 9.87
N ILE A 164 10.33 19.08 9.40
CA ILE A 164 9.83 18.60 8.11
C ILE A 164 9.29 19.79 7.27
N PRO A 165 10.16 20.59 6.61
CA PRO A 165 9.74 21.80 5.91
C PRO A 165 8.67 21.56 4.84
N GLU A 166 8.69 20.41 4.17
CA GLU A 166 7.73 20.05 3.13
C GLU A 166 6.30 19.90 3.64
N LEU A 167 6.09 19.66 4.94
CA LEU A 167 4.75 19.56 5.54
C LEU A 167 4.21 20.91 6.02
N THR A 168 5.01 21.97 6.03
CA THR A 168 4.63 23.27 6.60
C THR A 168 3.33 23.79 5.99
N GLY A 169 2.32 24.00 6.83
CA GLY A 169 1.00 24.49 6.43
C GLY A 169 0.06 23.43 5.87
N SER A 170 0.51 22.19 5.64
CA SER A 170 -0.36 21.09 5.24
C SER A 170 -1.10 20.51 6.44
N TYR A 171 -2.37 20.14 6.25
CA TYR A 171 -3.13 19.36 7.22
C TYR A 171 -2.72 17.88 7.14
N VAL A 172 -2.13 17.36 8.21
CA VAL A 172 -1.64 15.98 8.32
C VAL A 172 -2.60 15.18 9.19
N PHE A 173 -3.11 14.06 8.68
CA PHE A 173 -4.15 13.26 9.32
C PHE A 173 -3.99 11.76 9.06
N GLY A 174 -4.81 10.94 9.72
CA GLY A 174 -4.82 9.49 9.55
C GLY A 174 -6.18 8.88 9.83
N ASP A 175 -6.22 7.55 9.73
CA ASP A 175 -7.42 6.73 9.94
C ASP A 175 -7.13 5.61 10.95
N GLY A 176 -8.10 5.29 11.79
CA GLY A 176 -8.01 4.32 12.88
C GLY A 176 -8.05 2.85 12.45
N THR A 177 -8.22 2.60 11.16
CA THR A 177 -8.19 1.26 10.55
C THR A 177 -7.11 1.14 9.47
N SER A 178 -6.85 2.22 8.74
CA SER A 178 -5.74 2.29 7.81
C SER A 178 -4.43 2.44 8.59
N ARG A 179 -3.33 1.93 8.04
CA ARG A 179 -1.99 2.20 8.59
C ARG A 179 -1.38 3.47 7.99
N ASP A 180 -2.14 4.22 7.22
CA ASP A 180 -1.64 5.32 6.42
C ASP A 180 -1.77 6.65 7.15
N ILE A 181 -0.75 7.49 7.01
CA ILE A 181 -0.75 8.89 7.38
C ILE A 181 -0.68 9.69 6.08
N TRP A 182 -1.55 10.67 5.98
CA TRP A 182 -1.69 11.50 4.80
C TRP A 182 -1.50 12.97 5.13
N ARG A 183 -1.23 13.75 4.08
CA ARG A 183 -1.42 15.20 4.09
C ARG A 183 -2.42 15.62 3.01
N ILE A 184 -3.03 16.78 3.19
CA ILE A 184 -3.78 17.46 2.14
C ILE A 184 -2.81 18.31 1.31
N VAL A 185 -2.88 18.16 -0.01
CA VAL A 185 -2.19 18.98 -1.01
C VAL A 185 -3.20 19.43 -2.07
N ASP A 186 -2.93 20.53 -2.75
CA ASP A 186 -3.74 20.92 -3.92
C ASP A 186 -3.17 20.28 -5.19
N ASP A 187 -4.04 19.78 -6.06
CA ASP A 187 -3.69 19.32 -7.40
C ASP A 187 -3.46 20.53 -8.34
N ALA A 188 -3.05 20.29 -9.59
CA ALA A 188 -2.76 21.33 -10.57
C ALA A 188 -3.96 22.25 -10.88
N ASP A 189 -5.19 21.76 -10.66
CA ASP A 189 -6.42 22.52 -10.82
C ASP A 189 -6.89 23.23 -9.54
N GLY A 190 -6.13 23.09 -8.44
CA GLY A 190 -6.45 23.65 -7.13
C GLY A 190 -7.41 22.80 -6.30
N SER A 191 -7.76 21.58 -6.75
CA SER A 191 -8.60 20.68 -5.96
C SER A 191 -7.78 20.02 -4.83
N PRO A 192 -8.31 19.94 -3.60
CA PRO A 192 -7.63 19.26 -2.51
C PRO A 192 -7.58 17.75 -2.78
N GLN A 193 -6.39 17.18 -2.63
CA GLN A 193 -6.10 15.76 -2.77
C GLN A 193 -5.40 15.23 -1.53
N ARG A 194 -5.59 13.94 -1.30
CA ARG A 194 -4.90 13.23 -0.22
C ARG A 194 -3.62 12.62 -0.74
N GLN A 195 -2.48 13.05 -0.19
CA GLN A 195 -1.19 12.43 -0.49
C GLN A 195 -0.73 11.58 0.70
N ASN A 196 -0.42 10.30 0.45
CA ASN A 196 0.17 9.44 1.46
C ASN A 196 1.61 9.89 1.74
N ILE A 197 1.93 10.10 3.02
CA ILE A 197 3.26 10.56 3.45
C ILE A 197 3.99 9.51 4.30
N ALA A 198 3.25 8.57 4.90
CA ALA A 198 3.83 7.46 5.64
C ALA A 198 2.84 6.32 5.80
N ARG A 199 3.37 5.11 6.01
CA ARG A 199 2.61 3.94 6.49
C ARG A 199 3.21 3.43 7.79
N VAL A 200 2.41 3.42 8.85
CA VAL A 200 2.76 2.90 10.18
C VAL A 200 2.93 1.38 10.08
N ARG A 201 4.02 0.83 10.60
CA ARG A 201 4.37 -0.59 10.42
C ARG A 201 3.41 -1.54 11.13
N GLU A 202 3.04 -1.21 12.35
CA GLU A 202 2.40 -2.14 13.29
C GLU A 202 0.88 -2.01 13.32
N SER A 203 0.37 -0.93 13.92
CA SER A 203 -1.07 -0.68 14.01
C SER A 203 -1.42 0.72 13.52
N ALA A 204 -2.67 0.86 13.06
CA ALA A 204 -3.27 2.13 12.70
C ALA A 204 -3.08 3.18 13.82
N PRO A 205 -2.87 4.46 13.46
CA PRO A 205 -2.85 5.53 14.44
C PRO A 205 -4.22 5.65 15.11
N HIS A 206 -4.25 6.01 16.39
CA HIS A 206 -5.49 6.16 17.15
C HIS A 206 -5.80 7.61 17.52
N THR A 207 -4.77 8.44 17.67
CA THR A 207 -4.88 9.89 17.86
C THR A 207 -3.57 10.55 17.46
N PHE A 208 -3.65 11.81 17.05
CA PHE A 208 -2.51 12.70 16.86
C PHE A 208 -2.33 13.66 18.05
N ALA A 209 -1.16 14.26 18.15
CA ALA A 209 -0.84 15.37 19.06
C ALA A 209 0.22 16.29 18.43
N GLN A 210 0.29 17.53 18.88
CA GLN A 210 1.30 18.52 18.47
C GLN A 210 2.00 19.12 19.70
N ASP A 211 3.33 19.20 19.67
CA ASP A 211 4.10 19.83 20.76
C ASP A 211 4.17 21.38 20.62
N LEU A 212 4.92 22.04 21.51
CA LEU A 212 5.08 23.50 21.48
C LEU A 212 5.93 24.00 20.29
N ALA A 213 6.75 23.14 19.69
CA ALA A 213 7.55 23.46 18.52
C ALA A 213 6.77 23.24 17.21
N GLY A 214 5.53 22.75 17.27
CA GLY A 214 4.70 22.47 16.09
C GLY A 214 4.91 21.08 15.49
N GLU A 215 5.76 20.26 16.11
CA GLU A 215 6.08 18.90 15.67
C GLU A 215 4.93 17.94 16.01
N LEU A 216 4.70 16.96 15.16
CA LEU A 216 3.56 16.05 15.27
C LEU A 216 3.93 14.69 15.84
N TYR A 217 2.98 14.12 16.56
CA TYR A 217 3.06 12.82 17.20
C TYR A 217 1.76 12.06 16.98
N PHE A 218 1.81 10.74 17.04
CA PHE A 218 0.62 9.88 17.05
C PHE A 218 0.78 8.76 18.08
N THR A 219 -0.32 8.08 18.41
CA THR A 219 -0.29 6.86 19.25
C THR A 219 -0.90 5.69 18.51
N SER A 220 -0.47 4.47 18.88
CA SER A 220 -0.90 3.21 18.30
C SER A 220 -1.55 2.33 19.37
N ALA A 221 -2.76 1.83 19.12
CA ALA A 221 -3.61 1.25 20.17
C ALA A 221 -3.43 -0.27 20.39
N ARG A 222 -2.80 -1.02 19.47
CA ARG A 222 -2.97 -2.49 19.42
C ARG A 222 -1.72 -3.36 19.27
N SER A 223 -0.52 -2.80 19.12
CA SER A 223 0.73 -3.59 19.12
C SER A 223 1.96 -2.76 19.48
N ALA A 224 3.04 -3.45 19.85
CA ALA A 224 4.29 -2.82 20.30
C ALA A 224 5.07 -2.18 19.13
N PRO A 225 5.80 -1.07 19.36
CA PRO A 225 5.92 -0.34 20.61
C PRO A 225 4.64 0.47 20.92
N GLN A 226 4.04 0.16 22.07
CA GLN A 226 2.95 0.95 22.64
C GLN A 226 3.54 2.28 23.10
N GLY A 227 2.98 3.41 22.67
CA GLY A 227 3.43 4.73 23.12
C GLY A 227 3.19 5.86 22.13
N LEU A 228 3.64 7.05 22.52
CA LEU A 228 3.68 8.25 21.70
C LEU A 228 4.82 8.15 20.69
N GLN A 229 4.50 8.16 19.41
CA GLN A 229 5.42 8.11 18.29
C GLN A 229 5.56 9.51 17.70
N LYS A 230 6.79 9.97 17.46
CA LYS A 230 7.03 11.25 16.79
C LYS A 230 7.03 11.04 15.27
N ILE A 231 6.32 11.88 14.54
CA ILE A 231 6.51 12.01 13.08
C ILE A 231 7.78 12.81 12.90
N ILE A 232 8.80 12.13 12.41
CA ILE A 232 10.07 12.73 12.05
C ILE A 232 10.14 12.81 10.52
N PRO A 233 10.95 13.71 9.94
CA PRO A 233 11.32 13.55 8.55
C PRO A 233 11.76 12.10 8.37
N ALA A 234 11.38 11.47 7.26
CA ALA A 234 12.07 10.28 6.84
C ALA A 234 13.55 10.65 6.91
N ALA A 235 14.29 10.08 7.88
CA ALA A 235 15.64 10.52 8.20
C ALA A 235 16.38 10.43 6.89
N ALA A 236 16.69 11.61 6.28
CA ALA A 236 16.84 11.76 4.83
C ALA A 236 17.32 10.44 4.31
N SER A 237 16.36 9.63 3.81
CA SER A 237 16.72 8.25 3.53
C SER A 237 17.93 8.43 2.65
N THR A 238 19.05 7.84 3.04
CA THR A 238 20.21 7.76 2.17
C THR A 238 19.89 6.87 0.96
N SER A 239 18.60 6.74 0.60
CA SER A 239 18.04 6.55 -0.73
C SER A 239 17.99 7.85 -1.56
N GLY A 240 18.91 8.79 -1.33
CA GLY A 240 19.53 9.60 -2.37
C GLY A 240 18.67 10.40 -3.36
N ALA A 241 17.39 10.73 -3.19
CA ALA A 241 16.63 11.31 -4.32
C ALA A 241 17.21 12.61 -4.94
N SER A 242 17.98 13.43 -4.21
CA SER A 242 18.69 14.60 -4.77
C SER A 242 20.17 14.34 -5.14
N ALA A 243 20.69 13.12 -4.89
CA ALA A 243 22.07 12.71 -5.13
C ALA A 243 22.19 11.35 -5.86
N PHE A 244 21.06 10.72 -6.17
CA PHE A 244 21.00 9.42 -6.81
C PHE A 244 21.23 9.66 -8.30
N PRO A 245 22.12 8.89 -8.93
CA PRO A 245 22.47 8.99 -10.34
C PRO A 245 21.25 9.21 -11.24
N THR A 246 21.19 10.35 -11.93
CA THR A 246 20.06 10.66 -12.83
C THR A 246 20.17 9.90 -14.15
N THR A 247 21.37 9.43 -14.49
CA THR A 247 21.61 8.50 -15.59
C THR A 247 22.12 7.15 -15.08
N LEU A 248 21.85 6.08 -15.83
CA LEU A 248 22.27 4.74 -15.47
C LEU A 248 23.80 4.61 -15.47
N SER A 249 24.48 5.24 -16.43
CA SER A 249 25.95 5.31 -16.50
C SER A 249 26.62 5.90 -15.23
N GLN A 250 25.91 6.71 -14.46
CA GLN A 250 26.41 7.30 -13.21
C GLN A 250 26.25 6.38 -11.98
N THR A 251 25.56 5.25 -12.13
CA THR A 251 25.22 4.35 -11.00
C THR A 251 26.36 3.48 -10.53
N GLY A 252 27.35 3.22 -11.38
CA GLY A 252 28.35 2.17 -11.16
C GLY A 252 27.79 0.74 -11.25
N CYS A 253 26.50 0.57 -11.59
CA CYS A 253 25.87 -0.75 -11.79
C CYS A 253 26.08 -1.30 -13.20
N VAL A 254 26.55 -0.45 -14.12
CA VAL A 254 26.86 -0.72 -15.53
C VAL A 254 28.25 -0.18 -15.87
N ASP A 255 28.82 -0.63 -16.99
CA ASP A 255 30.02 0.01 -17.53
C ASP A 255 29.67 1.44 -17.99
N PRO A 256 30.30 2.50 -17.46
CA PRO A 256 29.99 3.86 -17.86
C PRO A 256 30.34 4.17 -19.34
N ALA A 257 31.21 3.37 -19.97
CA ALA A 257 31.55 3.49 -21.39
C ALA A 257 30.62 2.68 -22.31
N ASP A 258 29.94 1.68 -21.75
CA ASP A 258 28.91 0.87 -22.42
C ASP A 258 27.79 0.53 -21.42
N PRO A 259 26.80 1.43 -21.23
CA PRO A 259 25.77 1.24 -20.20
C PRO A 259 24.91 -0.02 -20.37
N GLN A 260 24.99 -0.72 -21.51
CA GLN A 260 24.29 -1.98 -21.73
C GLN A 260 25.04 -3.20 -21.16
N ALA A 261 26.33 -3.03 -20.86
CA ALA A 261 27.17 -4.01 -20.19
C ALA A 261 27.10 -3.84 -18.66
N ALA A 262 27.07 -4.96 -17.95
CA ALA A 262 27.12 -4.96 -16.49
C ALA A 262 28.50 -4.48 -16.01
N ALA A 263 28.54 -3.77 -14.88
CA ALA A 263 29.80 -3.31 -14.30
C ALA A 263 30.71 -4.48 -13.90
N GLU A 264 32.03 -4.24 -13.91
CA GLU A 264 33.01 -5.18 -13.37
C GLU A 264 32.72 -5.45 -11.88
N GLY A 265 32.92 -6.69 -11.43
CA GLY A 265 32.64 -7.12 -10.06
C GLY A 265 31.18 -7.53 -9.78
N THR A 266 30.28 -7.35 -10.76
CA THR A 266 28.92 -7.88 -10.67
C THR A 266 28.85 -9.35 -11.09
N VAL A 267 27.86 -10.08 -10.58
CA VAL A 267 27.64 -11.50 -10.89
C VAL A 267 26.31 -11.68 -11.62
N PRO A 268 26.31 -12.17 -12.88
CA PRO A 268 25.09 -12.47 -13.59
C PRO A 268 24.42 -13.71 -13.00
N TYR A 269 23.08 -13.71 -13.00
CA TYR A 269 22.28 -14.83 -12.53
C TYR A 269 20.98 -14.96 -13.34
N GLY A 270 20.34 -16.12 -13.23
CA GLY A 270 19.02 -16.41 -13.75
C GLY A 270 18.10 -16.93 -12.65
N VAL A 271 16.80 -16.95 -12.93
CA VAL A 271 15.77 -17.52 -12.05
C VAL A 271 15.06 -18.65 -12.80
N ASN A 272 14.78 -19.75 -12.11
CA ASN A 272 14.14 -20.91 -12.71
C ASN A 272 12.70 -20.62 -13.17
N SER A 273 11.93 -19.82 -12.41
CA SER A 273 10.58 -19.36 -12.76
C SER A 273 10.52 -17.84 -12.72
N ALA A 274 10.41 -17.20 -13.88
CA ALA A 274 10.48 -15.75 -13.98
C ALA A 274 9.15 -15.05 -13.65
N LEU A 275 9.26 -13.83 -13.10
CA LEU A 275 8.14 -12.89 -13.07
C LEU A 275 7.73 -12.53 -14.51
N TRP A 276 6.44 -12.55 -14.81
CA TRP A 276 5.89 -12.12 -16.09
C TRP A 276 6.14 -10.63 -16.29
N SER A 277 6.72 -10.29 -17.44
CA SER A 277 7.11 -8.91 -17.79
C SER A 277 6.73 -8.60 -19.24
N ASP A 278 5.50 -8.95 -19.61
CA ASP A 278 4.91 -8.71 -20.94
C ASP A 278 5.81 -9.16 -22.11
N GLY A 279 6.44 -10.33 -21.99
CA GLY A 279 7.31 -10.89 -23.03
C GLY A 279 8.71 -10.27 -23.13
N ALA A 280 9.09 -9.34 -22.26
CA ALA A 280 10.44 -8.78 -22.25
C ALA A 280 11.49 -9.86 -21.94
N THR A 281 12.63 -9.78 -22.63
CA THR A 281 13.83 -10.52 -22.21
C THR A 281 14.45 -9.81 -21.04
N VAL A 282 14.72 -10.53 -19.94
CA VAL A 282 15.29 -9.96 -18.72
C VAL A 282 16.67 -10.53 -18.46
N ARG A 283 17.69 -9.66 -18.48
CA ARG A 283 19.03 -9.99 -17.98
C ARG A 283 19.16 -9.52 -16.54
N ARG A 284 19.83 -10.30 -15.70
CA ARG A 284 20.01 -9.99 -14.28
C ARG A 284 21.45 -10.10 -13.84
N TRP A 285 21.84 -9.22 -12.95
CA TRP A 285 23.09 -9.30 -12.22
C TRP A 285 22.95 -8.69 -10.83
N MET A 286 23.85 -9.06 -9.94
CA MET A 286 23.90 -8.54 -8.58
C MET A 286 25.28 -7.98 -8.28
N ALA A 287 25.31 -6.91 -7.49
CA ALA A 287 26.50 -6.42 -6.81
C ALA A 287 26.35 -6.76 -5.32
N ILE A 288 27.32 -7.50 -4.78
CA ILE A 288 27.42 -7.82 -3.37
C ILE A 288 28.65 -7.07 -2.83
N PRO A 289 28.55 -6.33 -1.72
CA PRO A 289 29.69 -5.64 -1.13
C PRO A 289 30.85 -6.59 -0.81
N ASP A 290 32.08 -6.09 -0.99
CA ASP A 290 33.30 -6.83 -0.67
C ASP A 290 33.27 -7.37 0.77
N ASP A 291 33.85 -8.57 0.95
CA ASP A 291 33.94 -9.27 2.23
C ASP A 291 32.58 -9.56 2.92
N THR A 292 31.47 -9.47 2.18
CA THR A 292 30.13 -9.84 2.66
C THR A 292 29.53 -10.99 1.85
N GLN A 293 28.47 -11.61 2.37
CA GLN A 293 27.84 -12.78 1.76
C GLN A 293 26.33 -12.70 1.85
N LEU A 294 25.64 -13.27 0.86
CA LEU A 294 24.27 -13.72 0.98
C LEU A 294 24.23 -14.87 1.99
N VAL A 295 23.25 -14.86 2.90
CA VAL A 295 23.10 -15.95 3.87
C VAL A 295 21.75 -16.62 3.69
N ALA A 296 21.79 -17.89 3.31
CA ALA A 296 20.59 -18.70 3.15
C ALA A 296 19.89 -18.94 4.50
N GLN A 297 18.57 -18.88 4.48
CA GLN A 297 17.71 -19.09 5.63
C GLN A 297 17.13 -20.52 5.62
N PRO A 298 16.53 -20.99 6.74
CA PRO A 298 15.97 -22.33 6.82
C PRO A 298 14.84 -22.60 5.82
N ASP A 299 14.03 -21.60 5.52
CA ASP A 299 12.92 -21.66 4.56
C ASP A 299 13.37 -21.55 3.09
N GLY A 300 14.65 -21.27 2.85
CA GLY A 300 15.22 -21.15 1.50
C GLY A 300 15.34 -19.71 1.00
N ASP A 301 14.75 -18.74 1.71
CA ASP A 301 14.97 -17.31 1.46
C ASP A 301 16.43 -16.94 1.78
N MET A 302 16.84 -15.73 1.41
CA MET A 302 18.19 -15.22 1.69
C MET A 302 18.15 -13.88 2.41
N THR A 303 19.10 -13.67 3.30
CA THR A 303 19.41 -12.32 3.81
C THR A 303 20.54 -11.72 3.00
N PHE A 304 20.36 -10.47 2.59
CA PHE A 304 21.27 -9.72 1.74
C PHE A 304 22.03 -8.70 2.59
N PRO A 305 23.34 -8.50 2.40
CA PRO A 305 24.11 -7.47 3.11
C PRO A 305 23.71 -6.03 2.71
N ILE A 306 23.96 -5.07 3.60
CA ILE A 306 23.75 -3.64 3.31
C ILE A 306 24.66 -3.25 2.14
N GLY A 307 24.13 -2.51 1.16
CA GLY A 307 24.83 -2.15 -0.07
C GLY A 307 24.63 -3.14 -1.21
N THR A 308 23.88 -4.23 -1.03
CA THR A 308 23.49 -5.10 -2.15
C THR A 308 22.67 -4.32 -3.18
N VAL A 309 23.02 -4.51 -4.46
CA VAL A 309 22.24 -4.01 -5.60
C VAL A 309 21.84 -5.18 -6.48
N LEU A 310 20.54 -5.28 -6.75
CA LEU A 310 19.97 -6.25 -7.69
C LEU A 310 19.53 -5.49 -8.93
N VAL A 311 19.98 -5.95 -10.09
CA VAL A 311 19.74 -5.26 -11.36
C VAL A 311 18.98 -6.17 -12.31
N GLU A 312 17.93 -5.61 -12.90
CA GLU A 312 17.18 -6.23 -13.99
C GLU A 312 17.18 -5.28 -15.19
N ASN A 313 17.55 -5.80 -16.37
CA ASN A 313 17.54 -5.06 -17.62
C ASN A 313 16.56 -5.73 -18.59
N PHE A 314 15.53 -4.99 -18.97
CA PHE A 314 14.40 -5.44 -19.80
C PHE A 314 14.63 -4.98 -21.24
N SER A 315 14.50 -5.90 -22.18
CA SER A 315 14.68 -5.63 -23.61
C SER A 315 13.68 -6.34 -24.51
N PHE A 316 13.43 -5.75 -25.67
CA PHE A 316 12.69 -6.33 -26.79
C PHE A 316 13.58 -6.31 -28.02
N ASP A 317 13.69 -7.43 -28.74
CA ASP A 317 14.55 -7.55 -29.93
C ASP A 317 16.00 -7.06 -29.69
N SER A 318 16.52 -7.29 -28.49
CA SER A 318 17.82 -6.82 -27.99
C SER A 318 17.94 -5.30 -27.73
N MET A 319 16.90 -4.51 -27.98
CA MET A 319 16.86 -3.10 -27.62
C MET A 319 16.44 -2.94 -26.15
N PRO A 320 17.24 -2.30 -25.30
CA PRO A 320 16.89 -2.08 -23.91
C PRO A 320 15.78 -1.04 -23.78
N VAL A 321 14.84 -1.28 -22.85
CA VAL A 321 13.69 -0.40 -22.59
C VAL A 321 13.71 0.12 -21.17
N GLU A 322 14.02 -0.75 -20.21
CA GLU A 322 14.05 -0.42 -18.79
C GLU A 322 15.24 -1.08 -18.10
N THR A 323 15.86 -0.37 -17.16
CA THR A 323 16.69 -0.99 -16.12
C THR A 323 16.08 -0.71 -14.75
N ARG A 324 15.85 -1.75 -13.96
CA ARG A 324 15.43 -1.64 -12.56
C ARG A 324 16.58 -1.95 -11.63
N LEU A 325 16.75 -1.11 -10.62
CA LEU A 325 17.66 -1.35 -9.49
C LEU A 325 16.83 -1.57 -8.23
N LEU A 326 17.09 -2.64 -7.51
CA LEU A 326 16.59 -2.83 -6.14
C LEU A 326 17.79 -2.82 -5.20
N ILE A 327 17.85 -1.80 -4.34
CA ILE A 327 19.03 -1.49 -3.53
C ILE A 327 18.70 -1.65 -2.06
N ARG A 328 19.60 -2.33 -1.33
CA ARG A 328 19.60 -2.35 0.13
C ARG A 328 20.48 -1.22 0.65
N HIS A 329 19.87 -0.19 1.22
CA HIS A 329 20.54 1.03 1.66
C HIS A 329 21.23 0.89 3.03
N ASP A 330 22.05 1.89 3.37
CA ASP A 330 22.83 1.96 4.62
C ASP A 330 21.97 1.96 5.89
N ASP A 331 20.72 2.39 5.79
CA ASP A 331 19.73 2.33 6.87
C ASP A 331 19.09 0.94 7.04
N GLY A 332 19.48 -0.02 6.20
CA GLY A 332 18.95 -1.38 6.13
C GLY A 332 17.64 -1.51 5.35
N GLY A 333 17.08 -0.40 4.85
CA GLY A 333 15.88 -0.35 4.03
C GLY A 333 16.13 -0.76 2.58
N TRP A 334 15.05 -1.00 1.85
CA TRP A 334 15.07 -1.34 0.42
C TRP A 334 14.36 -0.28 -0.40
N ALA A 335 14.91 0.07 -1.57
CA ALA A 335 14.25 0.94 -2.53
C ALA A 335 14.44 0.44 -3.96
N GLY A 336 13.37 0.58 -4.76
CA GLY A 336 13.36 0.29 -6.19
C GLY A 336 13.53 1.56 -7.02
N TYR A 337 14.29 1.49 -8.10
CA TYR A 337 14.56 2.58 -9.04
C TYR A 337 14.37 2.10 -10.47
N SER A 338 13.58 2.83 -11.25
CA SER A 338 13.28 2.51 -12.65
C SER A 338 13.99 3.53 -13.55
N TYR A 339 14.80 3.05 -14.48
CA TYR A 339 15.47 3.86 -15.50
C TYR A 339 14.87 3.56 -16.88
N GLU A 340 14.45 4.60 -17.59
CA GLU A 340 13.99 4.52 -18.97
C GLU A 340 15.16 4.71 -19.94
N TRP A 341 15.36 3.75 -20.84
CA TRP A 341 16.38 3.86 -21.87
C TRP A 341 16.04 4.95 -22.90
N LEU A 342 17.07 5.70 -23.30
CA LEU A 342 17.02 6.59 -24.45
C LEU A 342 16.78 5.75 -25.72
N ASP A 343 16.05 6.32 -26.69
CA ASP A 343 15.64 5.59 -27.89
C ASP A 343 16.84 5.10 -28.75
N ASP A 344 18.01 5.73 -28.60
CA ASP A 344 19.27 5.30 -29.26
C ASP A 344 20.05 4.24 -28.48
N GLY A 345 19.59 3.86 -27.28
CA GLY A 345 20.22 2.87 -26.42
C GLY A 345 21.56 3.31 -25.82
N SER A 346 21.87 4.61 -25.82
CA SER A 346 23.16 5.14 -25.34
C SER A 346 23.27 5.20 -23.82
N ASP A 347 22.16 5.44 -23.12
CA ASP A 347 22.06 5.49 -21.65
C ASP A 347 20.57 5.37 -21.25
N ALA A 348 20.30 5.38 -19.94
CA ALA A 348 18.94 5.42 -19.40
C ALA A 348 18.80 6.51 -18.33
N VAL A 349 17.62 7.11 -18.24
CA VAL A 349 17.31 8.22 -17.33
C VAL A 349 16.41 7.74 -16.20
N LEU A 350 16.74 8.13 -14.97
CA LEU A 350 15.96 7.82 -13.79
C LEU A 350 14.56 8.43 -13.88
N LEU A 351 13.54 7.63 -13.61
CA LEU A 351 12.16 8.11 -13.47
C LEU A 351 11.90 8.53 -12.01
N GLU A 352 11.31 9.71 -11.82
CA GLU A 352 10.86 10.19 -10.50
C GLU A 352 9.60 9.46 -10.04
N ASP A 353 8.68 9.20 -10.98
CA ASP A 353 7.39 8.55 -10.77
C ASP A 353 7.18 7.36 -11.73
N GLY A 354 6.06 6.66 -11.57
CA GLY A 354 5.64 5.62 -12.50
C GLY A 354 5.29 6.23 -13.87
N LYS A 355 5.55 5.49 -14.94
CA LYS A 355 5.33 5.96 -16.32
C LYS A 355 4.67 4.86 -17.16
N ILE A 356 3.82 5.26 -18.09
CA ILE A 356 3.31 4.39 -19.16
C ILE A 356 3.86 4.91 -20.49
N LYS A 357 4.44 4.04 -21.31
CA LYS A 357 5.01 4.38 -22.64
C LYS A 357 4.53 3.38 -23.68
N GLU A 358 4.16 3.87 -24.86
CA GLU A 358 4.02 3.01 -26.04
C GLU A 358 5.41 2.81 -26.67
N LEU A 359 5.85 1.55 -26.77
CA LEU A 359 7.13 1.17 -27.35
C LEU A 359 7.06 1.21 -28.88
N ALA A 360 8.22 1.19 -29.54
CA ALA A 360 8.32 1.22 -31.00
C ALA A 360 7.63 0.04 -31.70
N ASN A 361 7.45 -1.08 -30.99
CA ASN A 361 6.71 -2.26 -31.47
C ASN A 361 5.19 -2.15 -31.26
N GLY A 362 4.68 -1.01 -30.77
CA GLY A 362 3.26 -0.76 -30.48
C GLY A 362 2.77 -1.33 -29.14
N GLN A 363 3.64 -1.96 -28.36
CA GLN A 363 3.30 -2.50 -27.04
C GLN A 363 3.29 -1.39 -25.99
N THR A 364 2.34 -1.45 -25.05
CA THR A 364 2.37 -0.60 -23.86
C THR A 364 3.35 -1.16 -22.84
N TRP A 365 4.23 -0.33 -22.32
CA TRP A 365 5.15 -0.64 -21.23
C TRP A 365 4.84 0.21 -20.01
N ILE A 366 4.89 -0.41 -18.82
CA ILE A 366 4.59 0.23 -17.55
C ILE A 366 5.86 0.19 -16.69
N PHE A 367 6.40 1.37 -16.44
CA PHE A 367 7.48 1.59 -15.48
C PHE A 367 6.87 1.81 -14.09
N PRO A 368 7.14 0.95 -13.10
CA PRO A 368 6.63 1.14 -11.75
C PRO A 368 7.32 2.33 -11.06
N SER A 369 6.55 3.08 -10.27
CA SER A 369 7.08 4.07 -9.33
C SER A 369 7.80 3.38 -8.17
N ARG A 370 8.59 4.15 -7.41
CA ARG A 370 9.27 3.65 -6.19
C ARG A 370 8.29 3.02 -5.20
N THR A 371 7.13 3.66 -5.01
CA THR A 371 6.07 3.17 -4.13
C THR A 371 5.40 1.91 -4.68
N GLN A 372 5.20 1.83 -6.00
CA GLN A 372 4.62 0.64 -6.63
C GLN A 372 5.56 -0.57 -6.54
N CYS A 373 6.88 -0.38 -6.61
CA CYS A 373 7.84 -1.45 -6.34
C CYS A 373 7.63 -2.05 -4.94
N LEU A 374 7.48 -1.21 -3.92
CA LEU A 374 7.31 -1.67 -2.53
C LEU A 374 5.92 -2.26 -2.23
N ALA A 375 4.99 -2.26 -3.19
CA ALA A 375 3.72 -2.99 -3.04
C ALA A 375 3.93 -4.51 -3.00
N CYS A 376 4.92 -5.02 -3.74
CA CYS A 376 5.26 -6.45 -3.78
C CYS A 376 6.55 -6.76 -3.00
N HIS A 377 7.52 -5.85 -3.02
CA HIS A 377 8.79 -5.99 -2.32
C HIS A 377 8.63 -5.65 -0.83
N THR A 378 7.92 -6.51 -0.09
CA THR A 378 7.57 -6.32 1.33
C THR A 378 8.54 -7.06 2.25
N GLN A 379 8.54 -6.69 3.54
CA GLN A 379 9.33 -7.39 4.57
C GLN A 379 8.96 -8.87 4.67
N VAL A 380 7.67 -9.19 4.65
CA VAL A 380 7.17 -10.57 4.77
C VAL A 380 7.54 -11.43 3.56
N ALA A 381 7.77 -10.80 2.41
CA ALA A 381 8.29 -11.42 1.19
C ALA A 381 9.81 -11.35 1.05
N GLY A 382 10.53 -10.88 2.08
CA GLY A 382 12.01 -10.81 2.09
C GLY A 382 12.62 -9.69 1.24
N TYR A 383 11.79 -8.80 0.67
CA TYR A 383 12.15 -7.75 -0.30
C TYR A 383 12.74 -8.24 -1.62
N ALA A 384 13.75 -9.10 -1.64
CA ALA A 384 14.40 -9.57 -2.88
C ALA A 384 13.62 -10.72 -3.53
N LEU A 385 12.60 -10.38 -4.31
CA LEU A 385 11.78 -11.35 -5.02
C LEU A 385 12.63 -12.11 -6.06
N GLY A 386 12.53 -13.45 -6.06
CA GLY A 386 13.21 -14.29 -7.04
C GLY A 386 14.66 -14.68 -6.71
N LEU A 387 15.27 -14.16 -5.64
CA LEU A 387 16.58 -14.58 -5.14
C LEU A 387 16.45 -15.44 -3.88
N GLU A 388 16.09 -16.69 -4.10
CA GLU A 388 15.99 -17.73 -3.09
C GLU A 388 16.69 -19.01 -3.58
N LEU A 389 16.97 -19.95 -2.68
CA LEU A 389 17.66 -21.19 -3.02
C LEU A 389 16.97 -21.94 -4.17
N ALA A 390 15.65 -22.05 -4.17
CA ALA A 390 14.90 -22.80 -5.18
C ALA A 390 14.87 -22.13 -6.56
N GLN A 391 14.94 -20.80 -6.62
CA GLN A 391 15.05 -20.06 -7.88
C GLN A 391 16.45 -20.16 -8.48
N LEU A 392 17.48 -20.24 -7.64
CA LEU A 392 18.88 -20.32 -8.06
C LEU A 392 19.38 -21.76 -8.25
N ASN A 393 18.65 -22.76 -7.74
CA ASN A 393 19.03 -24.16 -7.90
C ASN A 393 18.79 -24.66 -9.33
N GLY A 394 19.71 -24.32 -10.24
CA GLY A 394 19.60 -24.62 -11.66
C GLY A 394 20.90 -24.32 -12.38
N ALA A 395 21.04 -24.83 -13.60
CA ALA A 395 22.20 -24.57 -14.44
C ALA A 395 22.12 -23.18 -15.08
N PHE A 396 23.21 -22.42 -15.03
CA PHE A 396 23.33 -21.12 -15.67
C PHE A 396 24.64 -21.02 -16.45
N THR A 397 24.58 -20.42 -17.63
CA THR A 397 25.76 -20.21 -18.49
C THR A 397 26.30 -18.81 -18.26
N TYR A 398 27.49 -18.70 -17.66
CA TYR A 398 28.12 -17.44 -17.32
C TYR A 398 28.72 -16.77 -18.58
N PRO A 399 28.21 -15.61 -19.02
CA PRO A 399 28.58 -15.01 -20.31
C PRO A 399 30.08 -14.76 -20.48
N SER A 400 30.77 -14.33 -19.41
CA SER A 400 32.20 -13.99 -19.45
C SER A 400 33.11 -15.19 -19.66
N THR A 401 32.67 -16.41 -19.33
CA THR A 401 33.50 -17.61 -19.40
C THR A 401 32.95 -18.68 -20.35
N GLY A 402 31.68 -18.58 -20.75
CA GLY A 402 30.96 -19.60 -21.50
C GLY A 402 30.73 -20.91 -20.73
N ARG A 403 31.02 -20.95 -19.42
CA ARG A 403 30.85 -22.14 -18.58
C ARG A 403 29.43 -22.24 -18.07
N THR A 404 28.88 -23.44 -18.10
CA THR A 404 27.60 -23.77 -17.49
C THR A 404 27.83 -24.51 -16.17
N ALA A 405 27.23 -24.03 -15.08
CA ALA A 405 27.30 -24.65 -13.76
C ALA A 405 26.03 -24.35 -12.96
N ASN A 406 25.81 -25.08 -11.86
CA ASN A 406 24.75 -24.74 -10.91
C ASN A 406 25.07 -23.41 -10.22
N GLN A 407 24.08 -22.51 -10.13
CA GLN A 407 24.31 -21.16 -9.61
C GLN A 407 24.68 -21.18 -8.12
N LEU A 408 24.03 -22.00 -7.29
CA LEU A 408 24.34 -22.11 -5.86
C LEU A 408 25.78 -22.57 -5.62
N VAL A 409 26.25 -23.54 -6.42
CA VAL A 409 27.64 -24.02 -6.37
C VAL A 409 28.59 -22.89 -6.75
N THR A 410 28.27 -22.16 -7.81
CA THR A 410 29.12 -21.07 -8.30
C THR A 410 29.20 -19.94 -7.28
N LEU A 411 28.06 -19.50 -6.73
CA LEU A 411 27.98 -18.44 -5.73
C LEU A 411 28.69 -18.81 -4.44
N SER A 412 28.57 -20.06 -3.99
CA SER A 412 29.32 -20.55 -2.83
C SER A 412 30.82 -20.61 -3.12
N HIS A 413 31.21 -21.06 -4.32
CA HIS A 413 32.62 -21.17 -4.72
C HIS A 413 33.34 -19.82 -4.80
N ILE A 414 32.67 -18.78 -5.31
CA ILE A 414 33.22 -17.42 -5.35
C ILE A 414 33.06 -16.66 -4.02
N GLY A 415 32.48 -17.31 -2.99
CA GLY A 415 32.33 -16.76 -1.65
C GLY A 415 31.17 -15.79 -1.47
N TYR A 416 30.22 -15.71 -2.41
CA TYR A 416 29.08 -14.78 -2.34
C TYR A 416 27.86 -15.37 -1.64
N LEU A 417 27.77 -16.70 -1.51
CA LEU A 417 26.70 -17.38 -0.80
C LEU A 417 27.27 -18.22 0.36
N HIS A 418 26.69 -18.06 1.54
CA HIS A 418 26.87 -18.92 2.68
C HIS A 418 25.54 -19.60 3.03
N ASP A 419 25.53 -20.93 3.03
CA ASP A 419 24.43 -21.71 3.62
C ASP A 419 24.88 -22.30 4.96
N PRO A 420 24.38 -21.78 6.09
CA PRO A 420 24.72 -22.31 7.42
C PRO A 420 24.34 -23.78 7.62
N GLN A 421 23.43 -24.31 6.80
CA GLN A 421 23.00 -25.71 6.86
C GLN A 421 23.83 -26.63 5.96
N GLU A 422 24.78 -26.08 5.20
CA GLU A 422 25.64 -26.81 4.27
C GLU A 422 24.85 -27.70 3.30
N ARG A 423 23.65 -27.28 2.88
CA ARG A 423 22.80 -28.07 1.99
C ARG A 423 23.40 -28.10 0.60
N LEU A 424 23.43 -29.30 0.01
CA LEU A 424 23.89 -29.50 -1.35
C LEU A 424 22.75 -29.24 -2.34
N PRO A 425 23.03 -28.76 -3.57
CA PRO A 425 22.00 -28.49 -4.58
C PRO A 425 21.03 -29.64 -4.83
N GLU A 426 21.50 -30.88 -4.82
CA GLU A 426 20.67 -32.09 -4.98
C GLU A 426 19.70 -32.36 -3.82
N GLN A 427 19.90 -31.69 -2.67
CA GLN A 427 19.02 -31.77 -1.50
C GLN A 427 17.99 -30.63 -1.48
N LEU A 428 18.17 -29.63 -2.34
CA LEU A 428 17.34 -28.43 -2.38
C LEU A 428 16.27 -28.57 -3.46
N PRO A 429 15.07 -28.00 -3.26
CA PRO A 429 14.09 -27.89 -4.32
C PRO A 429 14.59 -26.98 -5.44
N ALA A 430 13.97 -27.08 -6.60
CA ALA A 430 14.16 -26.19 -7.74
C ALA A 430 12.79 -25.84 -8.31
N LEU A 431 12.51 -24.54 -8.47
CA LEU A 431 11.31 -24.12 -9.18
C LEU A 431 11.38 -24.54 -10.66
N ALA A 432 10.23 -24.63 -11.30
CA ALA A 432 10.09 -24.97 -12.71
C ALA A 432 9.71 -23.74 -13.54
N ALA A 433 10.32 -23.61 -14.72
CA ALA A 433 9.87 -22.66 -15.71
C ALA A 433 8.46 -23.06 -16.19
N VAL A 434 7.57 -22.08 -16.39
CA VAL A 434 6.19 -22.36 -16.80
C VAL A 434 6.11 -23.11 -18.14
N GLY A 435 7.11 -22.98 -19.01
CA GLY A 435 7.21 -23.71 -20.29
C GLY A 435 7.96 -25.04 -20.26
N ASP A 436 8.43 -25.51 -19.11
CA ASP A 436 9.21 -26.76 -19.03
C ASP A 436 8.32 -28.01 -18.97
N ASP A 437 7.96 -28.54 -20.15
CA ASP A 437 7.13 -29.74 -20.30
C ASP A 437 7.77 -31.03 -19.74
N SER A 438 9.04 -31.00 -19.30
CA SER A 438 9.66 -32.13 -18.59
C SER A 438 9.27 -32.21 -17.11
N ARG A 439 8.67 -31.14 -16.57
CA ARG A 439 8.22 -31.04 -15.18
C ARG A 439 6.71 -31.31 -15.07
N PRO A 440 6.23 -31.84 -13.92
CA PRO A 440 4.80 -31.96 -13.66
C PRO A 440 4.07 -30.63 -13.85
N VAL A 441 2.82 -30.69 -14.35
CA VAL A 441 2.01 -29.49 -14.58
C VAL A 441 1.80 -28.68 -13.30
N GLU A 442 1.58 -29.36 -12.16
CA GLU A 442 1.43 -28.71 -10.85
C GLU A 442 2.69 -27.93 -10.46
N ASP A 443 3.88 -28.53 -10.60
CA ASP A 443 5.15 -27.87 -10.28
C ASP A 443 5.31 -26.57 -11.07
N ARG A 444 4.92 -26.57 -12.35
CA ARG A 444 4.99 -25.38 -13.23
C ARG A 444 4.01 -24.30 -12.79
N VAL A 445 2.76 -24.67 -12.48
CA VAL A 445 1.75 -23.74 -11.97
C VAL A 445 2.19 -23.14 -10.63
N ARG A 446 2.60 -23.97 -9.68
CA ARG A 446 3.00 -23.51 -8.34
C ARG A 446 4.27 -22.70 -8.38
N SER A 447 5.21 -23.01 -9.25
CA SER A 447 6.41 -22.19 -9.46
C SER A 447 6.05 -20.82 -10.03
N TYR A 448 5.13 -20.78 -11.01
CA TYR A 448 4.63 -19.54 -11.57
C TYR A 448 3.93 -18.68 -10.52
N TRP A 449 3.02 -19.28 -9.73
CA TRP A 449 2.34 -18.60 -8.63
C TRP A 449 3.29 -18.13 -7.54
N HIS A 450 4.33 -18.91 -7.22
CA HIS A 450 5.35 -18.48 -6.28
C HIS A 450 6.06 -17.22 -6.79
N ALA A 451 6.53 -17.24 -8.05
CA ALA A 451 7.24 -16.10 -8.64
C ALA A 451 6.36 -14.85 -8.86
N ASN A 452 5.08 -15.03 -9.21
CA ASN A 452 4.20 -13.96 -9.69
C ASN A 452 3.15 -13.49 -8.69
N CYS A 453 2.84 -14.29 -7.66
CA CYS A 453 1.68 -14.07 -6.81
C CYS A 453 1.99 -14.18 -5.32
N SER A 454 2.99 -14.96 -4.90
CA SER A 454 3.24 -15.21 -3.47
C SER A 454 3.72 -13.98 -2.69
N GLY A 455 4.36 -13.00 -3.34
CA GLY A 455 4.72 -11.73 -2.69
C GLY A 455 3.50 -10.99 -2.13
N CYS A 456 2.34 -11.18 -2.76
CA CYS A 456 1.06 -10.62 -2.35
C CYS A 456 0.21 -11.61 -1.52
N HIS A 457 0.17 -12.86 -1.96
CA HIS A 457 -0.64 -13.94 -1.38
C HIS A 457 0.23 -14.87 -0.54
N ARG A 458 0.48 -14.43 0.69
CA ARG A 458 1.15 -15.18 1.77
C ARG A 458 0.67 -14.64 3.12
N PRO A 459 0.87 -15.36 4.24
CA PRO A 459 0.59 -14.84 5.57
C PRO A 459 1.21 -13.47 5.79
N GLU A 460 0.43 -12.53 6.34
CA GLU A 460 0.83 -11.13 6.56
C GLU A 460 1.14 -10.34 5.28
N GLY A 461 0.84 -10.90 4.11
CA GLY A 461 0.94 -10.25 2.81
C GLY A 461 -0.04 -9.08 2.65
N PRO A 462 0.15 -8.25 1.61
CA PRO A 462 -0.67 -7.06 1.38
C PRO A 462 -2.12 -7.37 0.97
N THR A 463 -2.45 -8.59 0.58
CA THR A 463 -3.83 -8.95 0.20
C THR A 463 -4.61 -9.46 1.42
N PRO A 464 -5.90 -9.09 1.56
CA PRO A 464 -6.72 -9.58 2.66
C PRO A 464 -7.22 -11.02 2.45
N ALA A 465 -6.86 -11.67 1.35
CA ALA A 465 -7.26 -13.04 1.06
C ALA A 465 -6.37 -14.03 1.84
N LEU A 466 -6.96 -15.13 2.32
CA LEU A 466 -6.24 -16.18 3.06
C LEU A 466 -5.39 -17.11 2.16
N ILE A 467 -5.22 -16.75 0.89
CA ILE A 467 -4.50 -17.56 -0.10
C ILE A 467 -2.99 -17.48 0.15
N ASP A 468 -2.31 -18.62 0.06
CA ASP A 468 -0.86 -18.70 0.17
C ASP A 468 -0.23 -19.38 -1.04
N PHE A 469 0.26 -18.58 -1.99
CA PHE A 469 0.81 -19.06 -3.26
C PHE A 469 2.29 -19.47 -3.19
N ARG A 470 2.88 -19.61 -2.00
CA ARG A 470 4.27 -20.06 -1.87
C ARG A 470 4.39 -21.54 -2.31
N PHE A 471 5.38 -21.84 -3.17
CA PHE A 471 5.63 -23.18 -3.69
C PHE A 471 5.74 -24.28 -2.62
N PHE A 472 6.24 -23.96 -1.43
CA PHE A 472 6.46 -24.95 -0.36
C PHE A 472 5.25 -25.18 0.55
N VAL A 473 4.12 -24.52 0.27
CA VAL A 473 2.89 -24.67 1.07
C VAL A 473 2.04 -25.75 0.43
N ASP A 474 1.73 -26.80 1.18
CA ASP A 474 0.90 -27.92 0.72
C ASP A 474 -0.40 -27.43 0.07
N ILE A 475 -0.84 -28.09 -1.00
CA ILE A 475 -1.99 -27.67 -1.82
C ILE A 475 -3.27 -27.43 -0.98
N GLU A 476 -3.48 -28.24 0.06
CA GLU A 476 -4.60 -28.11 1.00
C GLU A 476 -4.51 -26.82 1.84
N ALA A 477 -3.29 -26.37 2.15
CA ALA A 477 -3.02 -25.18 2.94
C ALA A 477 -2.99 -23.88 2.10
N ILE A 478 -2.93 -23.98 0.76
CA ILE A 478 -3.00 -22.81 -0.14
C ILE A 478 -4.37 -22.11 -0.08
N GLN A 479 -5.43 -22.84 0.34
CA GLN A 479 -6.81 -22.34 0.47
C GLN A 479 -7.43 -21.82 -0.84
N VAL A 480 -7.20 -22.54 -1.95
CA VAL A 480 -7.77 -22.19 -3.27
C VAL A 480 -8.81 -23.19 -3.79
N CYS A 481 -8.72 -24.45 -3.35
CA CYS A 481 -9.63 -25.51 -3.77
C CYS A 481 -10.99 -25.39 -3.08
N HIS A 482 -12.08 -25.34 -3.86
CA HIS A 482 -13.45 -25.28 -3.32
C HIS A 482 -13.74 -24.10 -2.38
N VAL A 483 -12.98 -23.01 -2.55
CA VAL A 483 -13.12 -21.79 -1.75
C VAL A 483 -13.83 -20.74 -2.57
N ALA A 484 -14.91 -20.18 -2.03
CA ALA A 484 -15.61 -19.06 -2.66
C ALA A 484 -14.75 -17.77 -2.68
N PRO A 485 -14.77 -16.98 -3.76
CA PRO A 485 -14.00 -15.74 -3.84
C PRO A 485 -14.52 -14.67 -2.88
N GLN A 486 -13.62 -14.11 -2.06
CA GLN A 486 -13.99 -13.08 -1.08
C GLN A 486 -14.00 -11.66 -1.67
N LEU A 487 -13.25 -11.44 -2.77
CA LEU A 487 -13.07 -10.13 -3.40
C LEU A 487 -13.79 -10.03 -4.75
N GLY A 488 -15.04 -10.49 -4.79
CA GLY A 488 -15.89 -10.51 -5.97
C GLY A 488 -15.58 -11.65 -6.95
N ASP A 489 -16.63 -12.10 -7.63
CA ASP A 489 -16.73 -13.28 -8.48
C ASP A 489 -16.66 -12.98 -9.99
N LEU A 490 -16.42 -11.71 -10.36
CA LEU A 490 -16.46 -11.24 -11.75
C LEU A 490 -17.84 -11.43 -12.44
N GLY A 491 -18.91 -11.65 -11.69
CA GLY A 491 -20.24 -11.98 -12.19
C GLY A 491 -20.39 -13.44 -12.63
N ILE A 492 -19.49 -14.33 -12.19
CA ILE A 492 -19.50 -15.76 -12.53
C ILE A 492 -20.32 -16.52 -11.49
N GLU A 493 -21.32 -17.28 -11.96
CA GLU A 493 -22.16 -18.13 -11.10
C GLU A 493 -21.36 -19.32 -10.55
N ASP A 494 -21.58 -19.64 -9.28
CA ASP A 494 -20.88 -20.71 -8.54
C ASP A 494 -19.35 -20.66 -8.67
N ALA A 495 -18.79 -19.45 -8.67
CA ALA A 495 -17.36 -19.24 -8.79
C ALA A 495 -16.59 -19.74 -7.56
N GLU A 496 -15.45 -20.39 -7.81
CA GLU A 496 -14.48 -20.80 -6.79
C GLU A 496 -13.14 -20.15 -7.12
N LEU A 497 -12.22 -20.05 -6.15
CA LEU A 497 -10.86 -19.57 -6.42
C LEU A 497 -10.17 -20.47 -7.46
N ILE A 498 -10.28 -21.79 -7.26
CA ILE A 498 -10.02 -22.84 -8.26
C ILE A 498 -11.19 -23.85 -8.18
N ALA A 499 -11.91 -24.01 -9.28
CA ALA A 499 -12.98 -24.98 -9.46
C ALA A 499 -12.44 -26.17 -10.30
N PRO A 500 -12.20 -27.35 -9.71
CA PRO A 500 -11.73 -28.53 -10.42
C PRO A 500 -12.59 -28.87 -11.65
N GLY A 501 -11.93 -29.10 -12.79
CA GLY A 501 -12.58 -29.39 -14.07
C GLY A 501 -13.30 -28.23 -14.74
N ALA A 502 -13.31 -27.03 -14.14
CA ALA A 502 -14.09 -25.88 -14.61
C ALA A 502 -13.26 -24.57 -14.61
N PRO A 503 -12.36 -24.36 -15.59
CA PRO A 503 -11.59 -23.10 -15.74
C PRO A 503 -12.48 -21.85 -15.84
N GLU A 504 -13.67 -21.97 -16.44
CA GLU A 504 -14.66 -20.91 -16.57
C GLU A 504 -15.25 -20.46 -15.22
N ARG A 505 -15.22 -21.33 -14.20
CA ARG A 505 -15.66 -21.05 -12.82
C ARG A 505 -14.50 -20.70 -11.87
N SER A 506 -13.25 -20.75 -12.35
CA SER A 506 -12.04 -20.58 -11.54
C SER A 506 -11.53 -19.14 -11.54
N ILE A 507 -11.71 -18.40 -10.44
CA ILE A 507 -11.40 -16.97 -10.35
C ILE A 507 -9.92 -16.65 -10.55
N VAL A 508 -9.00 -17.46 -10.03
CA VAL A 508 -7.56 -17.23 -10.22
C VAL A 508 -7.22 -17.28 -11.71
N TYR A 509 -7.74 -18.28 -12.43
CA TYR A 509 -7.60 -18.41 -13.88
C TYR A 509 -8.20 -17.21 -14.62
N GLN A 510 -9.43 -16.82 -14.29
CA GLN A 510 -10.11 -15.70 -14.94
C GLN A 510 -9.41 -14.35 -14.73
N ARG A 511 -8.81 -14.13 -13.55
CA ARG A 511 -8.03 -12.91 -13.27
C ARG A 511 -6.68 -12.90 -13.97
N MET A 512 -6.05 -14.07 -14.13
CA MET A 512 -4.81 -14.22 -14.91
C MET A 512 -5.05 -13.99 -16.40
N ASN A 513 -6.19 -14.45 -16.92
CA ASN A 513 -6.57 -14.39 -18.34
C ASN A 513 -7.23 -13.08 -18.77
N ARG A 514 -7.01 -11.98 -18.03
CA ARG A 514 -7.59 -10.68 -18.38
C ARG A 514 -6.71 -9.51 -17.98
N ARG A 515 -6.92 -8.37 -18.63
CA ARG A 515 -6.31 -7.10 -18.25
C ARG A 515 -7.39 -6.05 -17.99
N GLY A 516 -7.17 -5.19 -16.98
CA GLY A 516 -8.14 -4.24 -16.45
C GLY A 516 -8.48 -4.45 -14.97
N PRO A 517 -9.63 -3.93 -14.49
CA PRO A 517 -10.01 -4.02 -13.09
C PRO A 517 -9.99 -5.45 -12.55
N ARG A 518 -9.38 -5.64 -11.38
CA ARG A 518 -9.23 -6.94 -10.69
C ARG A 518 -8.42 -7.99 -11.48
N GLN A 519 -7.53 -7.58 -12.39
CA GLN A 519 -6.57 -8.47 -13.04
C GLN A 519 -5.53 -9.04 -12.05
N MET A 520 -4.90 -10.15 -12.42
CA MET A 520 -3.71 -10.69 -11.75
C MET A 520 -2.60 -10.97 -12.77
N PRO A 521 -1.36 -10.49 -12.55
CA PRO A 521 -0.94 -9.55 -11.50
C PRO A 521 -1.59 -8.15 -11.61
N PRO A 522 -1.78 -7.41 -10.50
CA PRO A 522 -2.47 -6.12 -10.50
C PRO A 522 -1.62 -4.95 -11.01
N LEU A 523 -0.30 -5.13 -11.12
CA LEU A 523 0.67 -4.07 -11.43
C LEU A 523 1.60 -4.51 -12.56
N ALA A 524 2.13 -3.52 -13.30
CA ALA A 524 3.24 -3.67 -14.26
C ALA A 524 3.04 -4.73 -15.38
N THR A 525 1.80 -5.07 -15.72
CA THR A 525 1.48 -5.98 -16.83
C THR A 525 0.33 -5.44 -17.67
N SER A 526 0.54 -5.42 -18.99
CA SER A 526 -0.40 -5.00 -20.02
C SER A 526 -0.82 -6.14 -20.94
N LEU A 527 -0.09 -7.27 -20.95
CA LEU A 527 -0.37 -8.44 -21.78
C LEU A 527 -0.65 -9.66 -20.93
N VAL A 528 -1.56 -10.52 -21.38
CA VAL A 528 -1.83 -11.84 -20.77
C VAL A 528 -0.64 -12.77 -21.03
N ASP A 529 -0.16 -13.43 -19.97
CA ASP A 529 0.77 -14.55 -20.11
C ASP A 529 0.00 -15.79 -20.55
N THR A 530 -0.16 -15.96 -21.86
CA THR A 530 -0.96 -17.06 -22.41
C THR A 530 -0.36 -18.42 -22.09
N THR A 531 0.97 -18.53 -21.97
CA THR A 531 1.61 -19.81 -21.60
C THR A 531 1.24 -20.19 -20.17
N ALA A 532 1.28 -19.25 -19.23
CA ALA A 532 0.88 -19.52 -17.85
C ALA A 532 -0.62 -19.81 -17.70
N VAL A 533 -1.46 -19.11 -18.47
CA VAL A 533 -2.91 -19.38 -18.51
C VAL A 533 -3.19 -20.78 -19.05
N ASP A 534 -2.56 -21.19 -20.14
CA ASP A 534 -2.76 -22.51 -20.75
C ASP A 534 -2.29 -23.64 -19.81
N VAL A 535 -1.17 -23.44 -19.11
CA VAL A 535 -0.65 -24.42 -18.12
C VAL A 535 -1.55 -24.50 -16.89
N LEU A 536 -2.12 -23.38 -16.44
CA LEU A 536 -3.11 -23.36 -15.38
C LEU A 536 -4.41 -24.04 -15.81
N GLU A 537 -4.87 -23.83 -17.04
CA GLU A 537 -6.02 -24.54 -17.60
C GLU A 537 -5.80 -26.06 -17.61
N GLN A 538 -4.64 -26.51 -18.10
CA GLN A 538 -4.27 -27.92 -18.11
C GLN A 538 -4.29 -28.53 -16.70
N TRP A 539 -3.82 -27.80 -15.69
CA TRP A 539 -3.85 -28.27 -14.31
C TRP A 539 -5.28 -28.30 -13.75
N ILE A 540 -6.11 -27.28 -14.00
CA ILE A 540 -7.53 -27.25 -13.57
C ILE A 540 -8.32 -28.40 -14.20
N LEU A 541 -8.01 -28.78 -15.44
CA LEU A 541 -8.67 -29.88 -16.15
C LEU A 541 -8.11 -31.27 -15.79
N SER A 542 -7.06 -31.35 -14.97
CA SER A 542 -6.48 -32.64 -14.57
C SER A 542 -7.35 -33.38 -13.54
N GLU A 543 -7.37 -34.71 -13.58
CA GLU A 543 -8.27 -35.54 -12.75
C GLU A 543 -7.93 -35.52 -11.25
N ASP A 544 -6.74 -35.07 -10.86
CA ASP A 544 -6.23 -35.13 -9.49
C ASP A 544 -6.23 -33.76 -8.76
N ILE A 545 -6.63 -32.67 -9.42
CA ILE A 545 -6.61 -31.34 -8.79
C ILE A 545 -7.63 -31.28 -7.64
N CYS A 546 -7.18 -30.87 -6.46
CA CYS A 546 -8.00 -30.76 -5.25
C CYS A 546 -8.59 -32.09 -4.75
N ALA A 547 -8.13 -33.25 -5.25
CA ALA A 547 -8.70 -34.57 -4.92
C ALA A 547 -8.65 -34.91 -3.42
N ASP A 548 -7.61 -34.47 -2.71
CA ASP A 548 -7.46 -34.68 -1.26
C ASP A 548 -8.21 -33.64 -0.41
N THR A 549 -8.78 -32.60 -1.03
CA THR A 549 -9.48 -31.49 -0.37
C THR A 549 -11.01 -31.57 -0.47
N ALA A 550 -11.55 -32.71 -0.94
CA ALA A 550 -12.98 -32.88 -1.09
C ALA A 550 -13.73 -32.53 0.21
N PRO A 551 -14.80 -31.71 0.15
CA PRO A 551 -15.58 -31.41 1.33
C PRO A 551 -16.14 -32.72 1.88
N ALA A 552 -15.99 -32.93 3.20
CA ALA A 552 -16.65 -34.04 3.87
C ALA A 552 -18.14 -34.01 3.49
N ASP A 553 -18.61 -35.08 2.84
CA ASP A 553 -19.97 -35.22 2.37
C ASP A 553 -20.96 -34.74 3.45
N LYS A 554 -21.84 -33.81 3.07
CA LYS A 554 -23.05 -33.56 3.86
C LYS A 554 -23.85 -34.86 3.82
N VAL A 555 -23.75 -35.62 4.91
CA VAL A 555 -24.63 -36.74 5.19
C VAL A 555 -26.05 -36.17 5.27
N ASP A 556 -26.89 -36.60 4.32
CA ASP A 556 -28.34 -36.34 4.26
C ASP A 556 -29.08 -36.74 5.56
#